data_AF-A0AAN4Q9D8-F1
#
_entry.id   AF-A0AAN4Q9D8-F1
#
_cell.length_a   1.000
_cell.length_b   1.000
_cell.length_c   1.000
_cell.angle_alpha   90.00
_cell.angle_beta   90.00
_cell.angle_gamma   90.00
#
_symmetry.space_group_name_H-M   'P 1'
#
loop_
_entity.id
_entity.type
_entity.pdbx_description
1 polymer ?
#
loop_
_entity_poly.entity_id
_entity_poly.type
_entity_poly.pdbx_seq_one_letter_code
_entity_poly.pdbx_strand_id
1 'polypeptide(L)'
;MTHKTLSPVDKAFWESRARSHVDARNSLSTCPLMGDKVQLLPLRYGRVERLHNLPDTSGYKDLKRPLGLRLVRDGYLYVIDESSGYLHEYRLENGVPTKLLWQDREVAQDVRQTAVGEQTLIFPRDSTLHVAYAELQWTAAKCAHVLGSAADRFYFMQTVELAQADCEQGGVHLRVEQQVREQLAELAELPAQQCTTPDMPEGERQDYVWEHQPLFREAHIGELKNALNPFYELNHLYLLLDDSIGLLRDLAQEQDEVVGWLNEWRERNDNEMRYITASYIDTLMSAGDNSARQTNPDSALLKDTTPEQRGRIYDYINARNHWRREHNNGPVPSTTSAGQYSALRGSTYDERPQVRFARLDMDGKYSQMVLALGKPRHEALKDDIDALEENSQGILNGVGLGSRGIYDLVRHEEMQAY
;
A
#
# COMPACT_ATOMS: atom_id res chain seq x y z
N MET A 1 -25.21 -11.01 -4.02
CA MET A 1 -23.82 -11.07 -3.52
C MET A 1 -23.05 -11.94 -4.49
N THR A 2 -22.36 -11.32 -5.44
CA THR A 2 -21.42 -12.02 -6.33
C THR A 2 -20.36 -12.69 -5.45
N HIS A 3 -20.21 -14.01 -5.56
CA HIS A 3 -19.22 -14.74 -4.77
C HIS A 3 -17.82 -14.22 -5.13
N LYS A 4 -17.17 -13.52 -4.19
CA LYS A 4 -15.77 -13.09 -4.32
C LYS A 4 -14.78 -14.27 -4.28
N THR A 5 -15.25 -15.47 -3.95
CA THR A 5 -14.44 -16.68 -3.81
C THR A 5 -14.93 -17.78 -4.76
N LEU A 6 -14.01 -18.51 -5.36
CA LEU A 6 -14.29 -19.69 -6.18
C LEU A 6 -14.70 -20.87 -5.29
N SER A 7 -15.72 -21.62 -5.72
CA SER A 7 -16.12 -22.83 -5.01
C SER A 7 -15.04 -23.91 -5.10
N PRO A 8 -14.93 -24.83 -4.13
CA PRO A 8 -13.99 -25.95 -4.21
C PRO A 8 -14.18 -26.82 -5.47
N VAL A 9 -15.42 -26.93 -5.96
CA VAL A 9 -15.75 -27.68 -7.18
C VAL A 9 -15.19 -26.98 -8.41
N ASP A 10 -15.36 -25.66 -8.51
CA ASP A 10 -14.84 -24.87 -9.64
C ASP A 10 -13.31 -24.85 -9.64
N LYS A 11 -12.68 -24.76 -8.46
CA LYS A 11 -11.22 -24.88 -8.32
C LYS A 11 -10.72 -26.22 -8.84
N ALA A 12 -11.34 -27.33 -8.41
CA ALA A 12 -10.96 -28.66 -8.87
C ALA A 12 -11.19 -28.85 -10.38
N PHE A 13 -12.28 -28.30 -10.91
CA PHE A 13 -12.58 -28.29 -12.34
C PHE A 13 -11.48 -27.58 -13.14
N TRP A 14 -11.09 -26.37 -12.73
CA TRP A 14 -10.05 -25.61 -13.42
C TRP A 14 -8.64 -26.17 -13.22
N GLU A 15 -8.35 -26.74 -12.06
CA GLU A 15 -7.08 -27.44 -11.79
C GLU A 15 -6.90 -28.63 -12.75
N SER A 16 -7.97 -29.37 -13.04
CA SER A 16 -7.92 -30.48 -14.01
C SER A 16 -7.57 -30.02 -15.44
N ARG A 17 -7.98 -28.81 -15.82
CA ARG A 17 -7.75 -28.22 -17.16
C ARG A 17 -6.45 -27.41 -17.26
N ALA A 18 -5.91 -26.96 -16.14
CA ALA A 18 -4.67 -26.18 -16.12
C ALA A 18 -3.41 -27.05 -16.37
N ARG A 19 -3.53 -28.37 -16.17
CA ARG A 19 -2.44 -29.33 -16.40
C ARG A 19 -2.09 -29.38 -17.88
N SER A 20 -0.84 -29.08 -18.20
CA SER A 20 -0.33 -29.25 -19.55
C SER A 20 -0.29 -30.74 -19.91
N HIS A 21 -0.68 -31.07 -21.14
CA HIS A 21 -0.53 -32.41 -21.69
C HIS A 21 0.94 -32.65 -22.08
N VAL A 22 1.82 -32.77 -21.10
CA VAL A 22 3.22 -33.17 -21.34
C VAL A 22 3.23 -34.67 -21.64
N ASP A 23 3.45 -35.02 -22.90
CA ASP A 23 3.67 -36.40 -23.31
C ASP A 23 4.94 -36.92 -22.62
N ALA A 24 4.83 -38.00 -21.83
CA ALA A 24 5.90 -38.51 -20.97
C ALA A 24 7.17 -38.96 -21.73
N ARG A 25 7.13 -38.94 -23.07
CA ARG A 25 8.27 -39.21 -23.96
C ARG A 25 9.07 -37.96 -24.35
N ASN A 26 8.60 -36.76 -24.02
CA ASN A 26 9.30 -35.50 -24.27
C ASN A 26 10.02 -35.01 -23.00
N SER A 27 10.97 -35.81 -22.49
CA SER A 27 11.77 -35.50 -21.31
C SER A 27 12.99 -34.61 -21.64
N LEU A 28 12.80 -33.60 -22.48
CA LEU A 28 13.79 -32.55 -22.73
C LEU A 28 13.14 -31.21 -22.39
N SER A 29 13.74 -30.54 -21.41
CA SER A 29 13.49 -29.15 -21.00
C SER A 29 13.63 -28.21 -22.20
N THR A 30 12.59 -28.13 -23.00
CA THR A 30 12.51 -27.21 -24.14
C THR A 30 11.95 -25.91 -23.56
N CYS A 31 12.74 -24.83 -23.60
CA CYS A 31 12.28 -23.50 -23.18
C CYS A 31 10.98 -23.19 -23.97
N PRO A 32 9.86 -22.87 -23.29
CA PRO A 32 8.64 -22.45 -23.97
C PRO A 32 8.94 -21.17 -24.78
N LEU A 33 8.09 -20.85 -25.76
CA LEU A 33 8.23 -19.74 -26.72
C LEU A 33 9.13 -19.99 -27.96
N MET A 34 9.47 -21.23 -28.31
CA MET A 34 10.33 -21.51 -29.49
C MET A 34 9.64 -21.34 -30.86
N GLY A 35 8.34 -21.06 -30.90
CA GLY A 35 7.59 -20.88 -32.15
C GLY A 35 7.77 -19.49 -32.78
N ASP A 36 7.53 -19.42 -34.10
CA ASP A 36 7.61 -18.18 -34.89
C ASP A 36 6.54 -17.13 -34.52
N LYS A 37 5.48 -17.56 -33.83
CA LYS A 37 4.37 -16.72 -33.38
C LYS A 37 4.06 -16.99 -31.91
N VAL A 38 3.58 -15.95 -31.23
CA VAL A 38 3.20 -15.99 -29.83
C VAL A 38 1.73 -15.56 -29.68
N GLN A 39 0.99 -16.27 -28.83
CA GLN A 39 -0.33 -15.82 -28.38
C GLN A 39 -0.20 -14.93 -27.14
N LEU A 40 -0.91 -13.81 -27.12
CA LEU A 40 -0.96 -12.90 -25.98
C LEU A 40 -2.29 -13.02 -25.23
N LEU A 41 -2.22 -13.09 -23.90
CA LEU A 41 -3.37 -13.06 -22.99
C LEU A 41 -3.39 -11.71 -22.26
N PRO A 42 -4.42 -10.86 -22.43
CA PRO A 42 -4.44 -9.54 -21.85
C PRO A 42 -4.71 -9.58 -20.34
N LEU A 43 -3.82 -8.94 -19.59
CA LEU A 43 -3.99 -8.55 -18.18
C LEU A 43 -3.77 -7.04 -18.09
N ARG A 44 -3.91 -6.45 -16.91
CA ARG A 44 -3.60 -5.03 -16.70
C ARG A 44 -2.79 -4.80 -15.44
N TYR A 45 -2.10 -3.67 -15.40
CA TYR A 45 -1.68 -3.10 -14.13
C TYR A 45 -2.89 -2.56 -13.39
N GLY A 46 -2.94 -2.77 -12.09
CA GLY A 46 -4.00 -2.24 -11.26
C GLY A 46 -3.64 -2.31 -9.78
N ARG A 47 -4.42 -1.64 -8.96
CA ARG A 47 -4.22 -1.66 -7.51
C ARG A 47 -4.58 -3.04 -6.95
N VAL A 48 -3.88 -3.41 -5.88
CA VAL A 48 -4.03 -4.67 -5.16
C VAL A 48 -4.03 -4.41 -3.66
N GLU A 49 -4.56 -5.33 -2.85
CA GLU A 49 -4.68 -5.12 -1.41
C GLU A 49 -3.40 -5.46 -0.66
N ARG A 50 -2.89 -6.68 -0.83
CA ARG A 50 -1.89 -7.32 0.04
C ARG A 50 -0.95 -8.26 -0.71
N LEU A 51 -0.86 -8.12 -2.03
CA LEU A 51 -0.01 -8.96 -2.85
C LEU A 51 1.45 -8.86 -2.41
N HIS A 52 2.07 -10.01 -2.11
CA HIS A 52 3.44 -10.06 -1.59
C HIS A 52 4.48 -9.89 -2.71
N ASN A 53 4.23 -10.53 -3.86
CA ASN A 53 5.09 -10.45 -5.03
C ASN A 53 4.55 -9.37 -5.96
N LEU A 54 5.10 -8.17 -5.86
CA LEU A 54 4.73 -7.06 -6.73
C LEU A 54 5.52 -7.12 -8.06
N PRO A 55 4.90 -6.78 -9.20
CA PRO A 55 5.61 -6.62 -10.45
C PRO A 55 6.57 -5.43 -10.37
N ASP A 56 7.69 -5.50 -11.09
CA ASP A 56 8.58 -4.36 -11.27
C ASP A 56 7.83 -3.23 -11.98
N THR A 57 7.41 -2.24 -11.21
CA THR A 57 6.72 -1.03 -11.66
C THR A 57 7.44 0.18 -11.08
N SER A 58 7.78 1.14 -11.94
CA SER A 58 8.52 2.34 -11.54
C SER A 58 7.61 3.45 -11.00
N GLY A 59 6.34 3.49 -11.46
CA GLY A 59 5.34 4.48 -11.05
C GLY A 59 4.61 4.08 -9.76
N TYR A 60 4.24 5.08 -8.96
CA TYR A 60 3.33 4.94 -7.80
C TYR A 60 3.80 4.02 -6.66
N LYS A 61 5.12 3.95 -6.41
CA LYS A 61 5.72 3.10 -5.37
C LYS A 61 5.29 3.44 -3.93
N ASP A 62 4.91 4.69 -3.69
CA ASP A 62 4.59 5.20 -2.34
C ASP A 62 3.08 5.18 -2.01
N LEU A 63 2.26 4.48 -2.81
CA LEU A 63 0.85 4.32 -2.51
C LEU A 63 0.65 3.40 -1.29
N LYS A 64 -0.32 3.73 -0.42
CA LYS A 64 -0.71 2.88 0.72
C LYS A 64 -1.03 1.45 0.29
N ARG A 65 -1.77 1.32 -0.82
CA ARG A 65 -2.04 0.03 -1.48
C ARG A 65 -1.25 -0.02 -2.79
N PRO A 66 -0.41 -1.05 -3.00
CA PRO A 66 0.54 -1.09 -4.10
C PRO A 66 -0.14 -1.39 -5.45
N LEU A 67 0.66 -1.30 -6.52
CA LEU A 67 0.27 -1.76 -7.85
C LEU A 67 0.72 -3.21 -8.06
N GLY A 68 -0.19 -4.03 -8.58
CA GLY A 68 0.03 -5.42 -8.98
C GLY A 68 -0.58 -5.72 -10.34
N LEU A 69 -0.74 -7.01 -10.65
CA LEU A 69 -1.43 -7.45 -11.86
C LEU A 69 -2.90 -7.74 -11.53
N ARG A 70 -3.78 -7.40 -12.46
CA ARG A 70 -5.23 -7.57 -12.36
C ARG A 70 -5.79 -8.15 -13.65
N LEU A 71 -6.95 -8.79 -13.56
CA LEU A 71 -7.72 -9.13 -14.77
C LEU A 71 -8.08 -7.84 -15.53
N VAL A 72 -8.03 -7.92 -16.86
CA VAL A 72 -8.37 -6.78 -17.74
C VAL A 72 -9.87 -6.46 -17.64
N ARG A 73 -10.20 -5.16 -17.70
CA ARG A 73 -11.59 -4.69 -17.72
C ARG A 73 -12.18 -4.80 -19.12
N ASP A 74 -13.51 -4.76 -19.19
CA ASP A 74 -14.21 -4.64 -20.46
C ASP A 74 -13.80 -3.34 -21.16
N GLY A 75 -13.71 -3.38 -22.48
CA GLY A 75 -13.25 -2.24 -23.27
C GLY A 75 -12.72 -2.62 -24.64
N TYR A 76 -11.72 -1.88 -25.09
CA TYR A 76 -11.15 -1.99 -26.43
C TYR A 76 -9.63 -2.02 -26.36
N LEU A 77 -9.04 -2.91 -27.14
CA LEU A 77 -7.61 -3.09 -27.27
C LEU A 77 -7.19 -2.82 -28.72
N TYR A 78 -6.22 -1.93 -28.88
CA TYR A 78 -5.63 -1.53 -30.14
C TYR A 78 -4.19 -2.03 -30.20
N VAL A 79 -3.84 -2.72 -31.28
CA VAL A 79 -2.49 -3.23 -31.50
C VAL A 79 -2.05 -2.84 -32.91
N ILE A 80 -0.95 -2.09 -33.01
CA ILE A 80 -0.26 -1.81 -34.27
C ILE A 80 1.04 -2.58 -34.26
N ASP A 81 1.19 -3.52 -35.19
CA ASP A 81 2.48 -4.16 -35.45
C ASP A 81 3.34 -3.20 -36.29
N GLU A 82 4.52 -2.85 -35.77
CA GLU A 82 5.41 -1.87 -36.40
C GLU A 82 5.87 -2.32 -37.80
N SER A 83 6.06 -3.63 -38.00
CA SER A 83 6.56 -4.18 -39.27
C SER A 83 5.51 -4.09 -40.37
N SER A 84 4.26 -4.42 -40.06
CA SER A 84 3.16 -4.43 -41.02
C SER A 84 2.39 -3.11 -41.06
N GLY A 85 2.51 -2.26 -40.04
CA GLY A 85 1.76 -1.01 -39.91
C GLY A 85 0.24 -1.18 -39.84
N TYR A 86 -0.25 -2.40 -39.63
CA TYR A 86 -1.68 -2.69 -39.55
C TYR A 86 -2.22 -2.42 -38.15
N LEU A 87 -3.41 -1.81 -38.08
CA LEU A 87 -4.16 -1.69 -36.85
C LEU A 87 -5.07 -2.91 -36.69
N HIS A 88 -4.90 -3.58 -35.55
CA HIS A 88 -5.81 -4.58 -35.05
C HIS A 88 -6.62 -3.98 -33.91
N GLU A 89 -7.92 -4.20 -33.95
CA GLU A 89 -8.83 -3.78 -32.89
C GLU A 89 -9.60 -4.97 -32.34
N TYR A 90 -9.70 -5.01 -31.02
CA TYR A 90 -10.41 -6.03 -30.28
C TYR A 90 -11.33 -5.38 -29.26
N ARG A 91 -12.54 -5.92 -29.13
CA ARG A 91 -13.39 -5.69 -27.98
C ARG A 91 -13.05 -6.72 -26.91
N LEU A 92 -12.84 -6.28 -25.69
CA LEU A 92 -12.61 -7.14 -24.53
C LEU A 92 -13.92 -7.24 -23.74
N GLU A 93 -14.38 -8.48 -23.52
CA GLU A 93 -15.53 -8.79 -22.68
C GLU A 93 -15.16 -9.94 -21.75
N ASN A 94 -15.21 -9.71 -20.43
CA ASN A 94 -14.75 -10.65 -19.41
C ASN A 94 -13.34 -11.21 -19.67
N GLY A 95 -12.44 -10.36 -20.18
CA GLY A 95 -11.07 -10.73 -20.55
C GLY A 95 -10.93 -11.53 -21.85
N VAL A 96 -12.03 -11.79 -22.58
CA VAL A 96 -12.00 -12.50 -23.87
C VAL A 96 -11.97 -11.48 -25.02
N PRO A 97 -10.94 -11.50 -25.88
CA PRO A 97 -10.88 -10.60 -27.02
C PRO A 97 -11.76 -11.09 -28.18
N THR A 98 -12.61 -10.23 -28.70
CA THR A 98 -13.33 -10.39 -29.96
C THR A 98 -12.82 -9.38 -30.97
N LYS A 99 -12.25 -9.86 -32.07
CA LYS A 99 -11.64 -8.99 -33.09
C LYS A 99 -12.70 -8.22 -33.88
N LEU A 100 -12.55 -6.90 -33.98
CA LEU A 100 -13.45 -5.98 -34.69
C LEU A 100 -12.85 -5.39 -35.97
N LEU A 101 -11.52 -5.33 -36.05
CA LEU A 101 -10.78 -4.91 -37.24
C LEU A 101 -9.62 -5.88 -37.48
N TRP A 102 -9.42 -6.25 -38.75
CA TRP A 102 -8.36 -7.17 -39.15
C TRP A 102 -7.45 -6.56 -40.21
N GLN A 103 -6.18 -6.40 -39.87
CA GLN A 103 -5.10 -6.10 -40.82
C GLN A 103 -5.41 -4.90 -41.74
N ASP A 104 -6.02 -3.86 -41.20
CA ASP A 104 -6.40 -2.67 -41.97
C ASP A 104 -5.56 -1.47 -41.53
N ARG A 105 -5.25 -0.59 -42.48
CA ARG A 105 -4.54 0.68 -42.24
C ARG A 105 -5.48 1.88 -42.25
N GLU A 106 -6.78 1.65 -42.42
CA GLU A 106 -7.79 2.70 -42.35
C GLU A 106 -8.96 2.30 -41.45
N VAL A 107 -9.51 3.29 -40.75
CA VAL A 107 -10.70 3.13 -39.93
C VAL A 107 -11.71 4.15 -40.41
N ALA A 108 -12.76 3.69 -41.12
CA ALA A 108 -13.70 4.58 -41.81
C ALA A 108 -14.87 5.07 -40.94
N GLN A 109 -15.11 4.45 -39.78
CA GLN A 109 -16.27 4.72 -38.93
C GLN A 109 -15.85 4.80 -37.47
N ASP A 110 -16.49 5.64 -36.65
CA ASP A 110 -16.17 5.78 -35.22
C ASP A 110 -16.60 4.57 -34.39
N VAL A 111 -17.70 3.91 -34.78
CA VAL A 111 -18.25 2.76 -34.07
C VAL A 111 -18.14 1.53 -34.95
N ARG A 112 -17.56 0.45 -34.40
CA ARG A 112 -17.37 -0.82 -35.11
C ARG A 112 -17.86 -1.95 -34.22
N GLN A 113 -18.85 -2.71 -34.70
CA GLN A 113 -19.51 -3.77 -33.93
C GLN A 113 -19.38 -5.15 -34.57
N THR A 114 -19.01 -5.21 -35.85
CA THR A 114 -18.92 -6.46 -36.60
C THR A 114 -17.65 -7.21 -36.21
N ALA A 115 -17.83 -8.40 -35.63
CA ALA A 115 -16.70 -9.29 -35.35
C ALA A 115 -16.10 -9.85 -36.65
N VAL A 116 -14.79 -9.76 -36.80
CA VAL A 116 -14.04 -10.21 -37.98
C VAL A 116 -12.83 -11.02 -37.53
N GLY A 117 -12.91 -12.35 -37.68
CA GLY A 117 -11.79 -13.25 -37.41
C GLY A 117 -11.70 -13.81 -35.99
N GLU A 118 -10.51 -14.29 -35.64
CA GLU A 118 -10.28 -15.09 -34.43
C GLU A 118 -10.30 -14.26 -33.14
N GLN A 119 -10.77 -14.90 -32.07
CA GLN A 119 -10.86 -14.39 -30.69
C GLN A 119 -9.51 -14.47 -29.94
N THR A 120 -8.40 -14.27 -30.65
CA THR A 120 -7.04 -14.45 -30.13
C THR A 120 -6.10 -13.34 -30.62
N LEU A 121 -5.15 -13.00 -29.75
CA LEU A 121 -4.08 -12.04 -30.03
C LEU A 121 -2.85 -12.85 -30.44
N ILE A 122 -2.58 -13.01 -31.74
CA ILE A 122 -1.47 -13.83 -32.23
C ILE A 122 -0.61 -12.97 -33.17
N PHE A 123 0.67 -12.84 -32.84
CA PHE A 123 1.63 -12.01 -33.56
C PHE A 123 2.95 -12.75 -33.77
N PRO A 124 3.74 -12.39 -34.80
CA PRO A 124 5.10 -12.89 -34.96
C PRO A 124 5.95 -12.59 -33.72
N ARG A 125 6.80 -13.54 -33.30
CA ARG A 125 7.63 -13.42 -32.09
C ARG A 125 8.65 -12.28 -32.21
N ASP A 126 9.08 -11.95 -33.41
CA ASP A 126 10.04 -10.89 -33.71
C ASP A 126 9.39 -9.49 -33.86
N SER A 127 8.07 -9.37 -33.67
CA SER A 127 7.38 -8.10 -33.82
C SER A 127 7.57 -7.14 -32.64
N THR A 128 7.67 -5.86 -32.97
CA THR A 128 7.45 -4.76 -32.04
C THR A 128 6.01 -4.30 -32.17
N LEU A 129 5.26 -4.34 -31.06
CA LEU A 129 3.86 -3.95 -31.02
C LEU A 129 3.70 -2.60 -30.31
N HIS A 130 2.89 -1.72 -30.87
CA HIS A 130 2.34 -0.57 -30.17
C HIS A 130 0.93 -0.92 -29.71
N VAL A 131 0.69 -0.89 -28.41
CA VAL A 131 -0.54 -1.36 -27.77
C VAL A 131 -1.22 -0.21 -27.04
N ALA A 132 -2.54 -0.14 -27.07
CA ALA A 132 -3.29 0.76 -26.20
C ALA A 132 -4.61 0.13 -25.79
N TYR A 133 -4.95 0.31 -24.51
CA TYR A 133 -6.24 -0.07 -23.95
C TYR A 133 -7.09 1.17 -23.68
N ALA A 134 -8.39 1.06 -23.94
CA ALA A 134 -9.37 2.07 -23.56
C ALA A 134 -10.72 1.43 -23.25
N GLU A 135 -11.40 1.87 -22.20
CA GLU A 135 -12.76 1.42 -21.88
C GLU A 135 -13.77 1.82 -22.99
N LEU A 136 -13.51 2.92 -23.69
CA LEU A 136 -14.33 3.42 -24.79
C LEU A 136 -13.64 3.20 -26.13
N GLN A 137 -14.45 2.85 -27.14
CA GLN A 137 -13.96 2.66 -28.50
C GLN A 137 -13.36 3.95 -29.04
N TRP A 138 -12.15 3.87 -29.60
CA TRP A 138 -11.52 4.98 -30.31
C TRP A 138 -12.30 5.34 -31.57
N THR A 139 -12.40 6.65 -31.79
CA THR A 139 -12.93 7.23 -33.02
C THR A 139 -12.02 6.93 -34.20
N ALA A 140 -12.58 6.97 -35.41
CA ALA A 140 -11.83 6.86 -36.66
C ALA A 140 -10.70 7.90 -36.72
N ALA A 141 -10.95 9.13 -36.26
CA ALA A 141 -9.96 10.20 -36.20
C ALA A 141 -8.78 9.85 -35.27
N LYS A 142 -9.04 9.24 -34.10
CA LYS A 142 -7.96 8.83 -33.19
C LYS A 142 -7.12 7.70 -33.80
N CYS A 143 -7.77 6.71 -34.42
CA CYS A 143 -7.08 5.63 -35.12
C CYS A 143 -6.22 6.17 -36.28
N ALA A 144 -6.76 7.07 -37.11
CA ALA A 144 -6.03 7.70 -38.20
C ALA A 144 -4.81 8.50 -37.70
N HIS A 145 -4.93 9.16 -36.55
CA HIS A 145 -3.83 9.93 -35.96
C HIS A 145 -2.63 9.04 -35.59
N VAL A 146 -2.88 7.93 -34.88
CA VAL A 146 -1.80 7.00 -34.50
C VAL A 146 -1.27 6.22 -35.71
N LEU A 147 -2.11 5.89 -36.70
CA LEU A 147 -1.64 5.26 -37.93
C LEU A 147 -0.74 6.19 -38.75
N GLY A 148 -1.09 7.48 -38.83
CA GLY A 148 -0.39 8.47 -39.65
C GLY A 148 0.93 9.01 -39.08
N SER A 149 1.21 8.81 -37.79
CA SER A 149 2.36 9.44 -37.12
C SER A 149 3.04 8.52 -36.10
N ALA A 150 4.32 8.21 -36.34
CA ALA A 150 5.13 7.40 -35.43
C ALA A 150 5.34 8.06 -34.07
N ALA A 151 5.48 9.39 -34.04
CA ALA A 151 5.61 10.15 -32.80
C ALA A 151 4.34 10.03 -31.94
N ASP A 152 3.17 10.11 -32.59
CA ASP A 152 1.89 9.95 -31.88
C ASP A 152 1.68 8.50 -31.41
N ARG A 153 2.11 7.49 -32.18
CA ARG A 153 2.12 6.10 -31.67
C ARG A 153 2.94 5.99 -30.41
N PHE A 154 4.18 6.47 -30.43
CA PHE A 154 5.06 6.40 -29.27
C PHE A 154 4.50 7.15 -28.05
N TYR A 155 3.80 8.26 -28.28
CA TYR A 155 3.22 9.06 -27.21
C TYR A 155 1.94 8.44 -26.62
N PHE A 156 1.08 7.86 -27.45
CA PHE A 156 -0.24 7.38 -27.03
C PHE A 156 -0.35 5.87 -26.79
N MET A 157 0.64 5.09 -27.22
CA MET A 157 0.61 3.63 -27.17
C MET A 157 1.85 3.10 -26.45
N GLN A 158 1.66 2.11 -25.57
CA GLN A 158 2.76 1.41 -24.93
C GLN A 158 3.49 0.56 -25.98
N THR A 159 4.81 0.55 -25.94
CA THR A 159 5.63 -0.26 -26.86
C THR A 159 5.98 -1.59 -26.20
N VAL A 160 5.77 -2.68 -26.93
CA VAL A 160 5.96 -4.06 -26.45
C VAL A 160 6.82 -4.81 -27.44
N GLU A 161 8.05 -5.12 -27.03
CA GLU A 161 9.02 -5.84 -27.86
C GLU A 161 8.96 -7.34 -27.56
N LEU A 162 8.30 -8.11 -28.43
CA LEU A 162 8.09 -9.54 -28.23
C LEU A 162 9.41 -10.34 -28.29
N ALA A 163 10.35 -9.87 -29.12
CA ALA A 163 11.63 -10.54 -29.32
C ALA A 163 12.51 -10.55 -28.05
N GLN A 164 12.34 -9.55 -27.17
CA GLN A 164 13.09 -9.41 -25.93
C GLN A 164 12.55 -10.27 -24.79
N ALA A 165 11.39 -10.92 -24.96
CA ALA A 165 10.81 -11.75 -23.92
C ALA A 165 11.60 -13.04 -23.70
N ASP A 166 12.00 -13.24 -22.44
CA ASP A 166 12.61 -14.46 -21.94
C ASP A 166 11.54 -15.46 -21.47
N CYS A 167 11.81 -16.76 -21.62
CA CYS A 167 10.83 -17.80 -21.29
C CYS A 167 10.68 -18.08 -19.79
N GLU A 168 11.57 -17.55 -18.95
CA GLU A 168 11.50 -17.64 -17.49
C GLU A 168 11.18 -16.28 -16.86
N GLN A 169 11.77 -15.20 -17.38
CA GLN A 169 11.65 -13.86 -16.80
C GLN A 169 10.57 -12.99 -17.46
N GLY A 170 10.05 -13.40 -18.61
CA GLY A 170 9.14 -12.57 -19.40
C GLY A 170 9.87 -11.39 -20.03
N GLY A 171 9.20 -10.24 -20.13
CA GLY A 171 9.75 -9.03 -20.72
C GLY A 171 9.11 -7.76 -20.18
N VAL A 172 9.47 -6.61 -20.73
CA VAL A 172 8.78 -5.35 -20.42
C VAL A 172 7.33 -5.48 -20.88
N HIS A 173 6.38 -5.27 -19.96
CA HIS A 173 4.95 -5.51 -20.16
C HIS A 173 4.55 -6.94 -20.54
N LEU A 174 5.43 -7.93 -20.37
CA LEU A 174 5.18 -9.33 -20.69
C LEU A 174 5.49 -10.21 -19.47
N ARG A 175 4.60 -11.16 -19.17
CA ARG A 175 4.76 -12.09 -18.05
C ARG A 175 4.62 -13.53 -18.49
N VAL A 176 5.31 -14.41 -17.77
CA VAL A 176 5.16 -15.87 -17.89
C VAL A 176 4.17 -16.41 -16.86
N GLU A 177 3.71 -17.65 -17.05
CA GLU A 177 2.68 -18.26 -16.20
C GLU A 177 3.04 -18.24 -14.70
N GLN A 178 4.30 -18.51 -14.35
CA GLN A 178 4.75 -18.50 -12.96
C GLN A 178 4.57 -17.12 -12.31
N GLN A 179 5.01 -16.06 -12.99
CA GLN A 179 4.86 -14.69 -12.49
C GLN A 179 3.38 -14.33 -12.35
N VAL A 180 2.52 -14.72 -13.28
CA VAL A 180 1.08 -14.47 -13.18
C VAL A 180 0.46 -15.17 -11.98
N ARG A 181 0.83 -16.42 -11.70
CA ARG A 181 0.33 -17.15 -10.51
C ARG A 181 0.68 -16.45 -9.20
N GLU A 182 1.82 -15.76 -9.16
CA GLU A 182 2.32 -15.09 -7.96
C GLU A 182 1.92 -13.61 -7.87
N GLN A 183 1.72 -12.95 -9.00
CA GLN A 183 1.56 -11.49 -9.10
C GLN A 183 0.14 -11.05 -9.53
N LEU A 184 -0.71 -11.96 -10.00
CA LEU A 184 -2.11 -11.67 -10.33
C LEU A 184 -2.97 -11.76 -9.08
N ALA A 185 -3.59 -10.65 -8.69
CA ALA A 185 -4.28 -10.56 -7.41
C ALA A 185 -5.43 -11.56 -7.30
N GLU A 186 -6.18 -11.77 -8.37
CA GLU A 186 -7.28 -12.73 -8.42
C GLU A 186 -6.83 -14.19 -8.22
N LEU A 187 -5.53 -14.50 -8.37
CA LEU A 187 -4.97 -15.84 -8.13
C LEU A 187 -4.22 -15.95 -6.79
N ALA A 188 -3.48 -14.90 -6.45
CA ALA A 188 -2.46 -14.95 -5.41
C ALA A 188 -2.90 -14.33 -4.07
N GLU A 189 -3.86 -13.40 -4.08
CA GLU A 189 -4.30 -12.77 -2.84
C GLU A 189 -5.23 -13.66 -2.04
N LEU A 190 -4.91 -13.79 -0.76
CA LEU A 190 -5.73 -14.49 0.21
C LEU A 190 -6.64 -13.48 0.91
N PRO A 191 -7.89 -13.83 1.28
CA PRO A 191 -8.80 -12.94 2.01
C PRO A 191 -8.14 -12.32 3.25
N ALA A 192 -8.52 -11.08 3.58
CA ALA A 192 -7.99 -10.42 4.76
C ALA A 192 -8.24 -11.25 6.03
N GLN A 193 -7.22 -11.33 6.88
CA GLN A 193 -7.43 -11.78 8.25
C GLN A 193 -8.29 -10.75 8.96
N GLN A 194 -9.29 -11.20 9.72
CA GLN A 194 -10.19 -10.31 10.44
C GLN A 194 -9.41 -9.60 11.57
N CYS A 195 -8.91 -8.40 11.28
CA CYS A 195 -8.35 -7.51 12.29
C CYS A 195 -9.44 -6.56 12.77
N THR A 196 -10.01 -6.84 13.94
CA THR A 196 -11.00 -5.96 14.56
C THR A 196 -10.30 -4.96 15.47
N THR A 197 -9.70 -3.92 14.91
CA THR A 197 -9.41 -2.74 15.74
C THR A 197 -10.75 -2.09 16.11
N PRO A 198 -10.92 -1.65 17.37
CA PRO A 198 -12.09 -0.87 17.77
C PRO A 198 -12.30 0.30 16.81
N ASP A 199 -13.56 0.58 16.49
CA ASP A 199 -13.98 1.69 15.61
C ASP A 199 -13.46 1.66 14.15
N MET A 200 -12.87 0.56 13.68
CA MET A 200 -12.54 0.39 12.26
C MET A 200 -13.82 0.47 11.41
N PRO A 201 -13.85 1.34 10.37
CA PRO A 201 -14.95 1.42 9.42
C PRO A 201 -15.28 0.05 8.83
N GLU A 202 -16.56 -0.26 8.63
CA GLU A 202 -16.98 -1.54 8.05
C GLU A 202 -16.42 -1.75 6.65
N GLY A 203 -16.32 -0.67 5.86
CA GLY A 203 -15.73 -0.69 4.52
C GLY A 203 -14.26 -1.12 4.51
N GLU A 204 -13.42 -0.60 5.41
CA GLU A 204 -11.99 -0.97 5.49
C GLU A 204 -11.77 -2.45 5.83
N ARG A 205 -12.79 -3.15 6.36
CA ARG A 205 -12.75 -4.60 6.60
C ARG A 205 -13.00 -5.43 5.33
N GLN A 206 -13.46 -4.80 4.25
CA GLN A 206 -13.82 -5.45 3.02
C GLN A 206 -12.76 -5.21 1.95
N ASP A 207 -12.17 -6.30 1.47
CA ASP A 207 -11.22 -6.25 0.36
C ASP A 207 -11.87 -5.63 -0.88
N TYR A 208 -11.11 -4.75 -1.54
CA TYR A 208 -11.45 -4.07 -2.78
C TYR A 208 -12.65 -3.12 -2.68
N VAL A 209 -12.97 -2.62 -1.47
CA VAL A 209 -14.04 -1.61 -1.28
C VAL A 209 -13.76 -0.31 -2.04
N TRP A 210 -12.47 -0.02 -2.28
CA TRP A 210 -12.00 1.18 -2.96
C TRP A 210 -12.03 1.06 -4.49
N GLU A 211 -12.44 -0.08 -5.06
CA GLU A 211 -12.59 -0.16 -6.51
C GLU A 211 -13.79 0.66 -6.98
N HIS A 212 -13.60 1.52 -7.98
CA HIS A 212 -14.70 2.26 -8.58
C HIS A 212 -15.78 1.31 -9.16
N GLN A 213 -15.34 0.19 -9.73
CA GLN A 213 -16.21 -0.93 -10.11
C GLN A 213 -15.72 -2.20 -9.40
N PRO A 214 -16.60 -2.92 -8.68
CA PRO A 214 -16.22 -4.11 -7.94
C PRO A 214 -15.96 -5.27 -8.91
N LEU A 215 -14.73 -5.39 -9.35
CA LEU A 215 -14.29 -6.37 -10.35
C LEU A 215 -13.49 -7.50 -9.71
N PHE A 216 -12.94 -7.29 -8.51
CA PHE A 216 -12.21 -8.33 -7.83
C PHE A 216 -13.08 -9.56 -7.56
N ARG A 217 -12.55 -10.71 -7.97
CA ARG A 217 -13.02 -12.05 -7.64
C ARG A 217 -11.82 -12.98 -7.61
N GLU A 218 -11.90 -14.02 -6.81
CA GLU A 218 -10.99 -15.15 -6.93
C GLU A 218 -11.15 -15.77 -8.33
N ALA A 219 -10.03 -16.04 -8.98
CA ALA A 219 -9.94 -16.69 -10.28
C ALA A 219 -9.03 -17.92 -10.18
N HIS A 220 -9.06 -18.76 -11.21
CA HIS A 220 -8.10 -19.83 -11.38
C HIS A 220 -7.28 -19.62 -12.64
N ILE A 221 -5.98 -19.96 -12.62
CA ILE A 221 -5.10 -19.90 -13.80
C ILE A 221 -5.66 -20.69 -14.99
N GLY A 222 -6.43 -21.75 -14.71
CA GLY A 222 -7.11 -22.57 -15.71
C GLY A 222 -8.14 -21.79 -16.53
N GLU A 223 -8.76 -20.75 -15.97
CA GLU A 223 -9.65 -19.84 -16.71
C GLU A 223 -8.88 -19.09 -17.81
N LEU A 224 -7.70 -18.56 -17.47
CA LEU A 224 -6.83 -17.85 -18.40
C LEU A 224 -6.29 -18.80 -19.48
N LYS A 225 -5.87 -20.01 -19.08
CA LYS A 225 -5.36 -21.02 -20.02
C LYS A 225 -6.44 -21.54 -20.96
N ASN A 226 -7.71 -21.54 -20.55
CA ASN A 226 -8.83 -21.93 -21.41
C ASN A 226 -9.06 -20.95 -22.58
N ALA A 227 -8.53 -19.73 -22.50
CA ALA A 227 -8.52 -18.78 -23.62
C ALA A 227 -7.36 -19.02 -24.62
N LEU A 228 -6.42 -19.93 -24.30
CA LEU A 228 -5.34 -20.28 -25.20
C LEU A 228 -5.85 -21.13 -26.37
N ASN A 229 -5.36 -20.80 -27.56
CA ASN A 229 -5.46 -21.68 -28.70
C ASN A 229 -4.49 -22.87 -28.46
N PRO A 230 -4.92 -24.13 -28.61
CA PRO A 230 -4.08 -25.30 -28.36
C PRO A 230 -2.74 -25.31 -29.11
N PHE A 231 -2.64 -24.68 -30.29
CA PHE A 231 -1.39 -24.57 -31.04
C PHE A 231 -0.34 -23.68 -30.36
N TYR A 232 -0.75 -22.83 -29.42
CA TYR A 232 0.09 -21.86 -28.73
C TYR A 232 0.21 -22.12 -27.22
N GLU A 233 -0.18 -23.31 -26.74
CA GLU A 233 -0.08 -23.66 -25.32
C GLU A 233 1.36 -23.49 -24.78
N LEU A 234 2.37 -23.79 -25.58
CA LEU A 234 3.79 -23.58 -25.23
C LEU A 234 4.38 -22.26 -25.75
N ASN A 235 3.61 -21.49 -26.53
CA ASN A 235 4.04 -20.26 -27.19
C ASN A 235 3.08 -19.11 -26.84
N HIS A 236 2.95 -18.81 -25.55
CA HIS A 236 2.11 -17.73 -25.08
C HIS A 236 2.77 -16.87 -24.00
N LEU A 237 2.37 -15.61 -23.93
CA LEU A 237 2.75 -14.66 -22.90
C LEU A 237 1.51 -13.93 -22.40
N TYR A 238 1.61 -13.40 -21.19
CA TYR A 238 0.60 -12.50 -20.64
C TYR A 238 1.01 -11.06 -20.90
N LEU A 239 0.18 -10.34 -21.66
CA LEU A 239 0.39 -8.95 -22.03
C LEU A 239 -0.19 -8.04 -20.94
N LEU A 240 0.65 -7.21 -20.35
CA LEU A 240 0.23 -6.25 -19.32
C LEU A 240 -0.15 -4.93 -19.99
N LEU A 241 -1.40 -4.51 -19.81
CA LEU A 241 -1.94 -3.28 -20.36
C LEU A 241 -1.90 -2.14 -19.35
N ASP A 242 -1.52 -0.95 -19.81
CA ASP A 242 -1.58 0.29 -19.05
C ASP A 242 -3.03 0.84 -19.02
N ASP A 243 -3.70 0.64 -17.88
CA ASP A 243 -5.03 1.18 -17.59
C ASP A 243 -4.95 2.43 -16.72
N SER A 244 -4.33 3.49 -17.25
CA SER A 244 -4.06 4.72 -16.48
C SER A 244 -5.35 5.41 -16.00
N ILE A 245 -6.39 5.44 -16.84
CA ILE A 245 -7.68 6.05 -16.49
C ILE A 245 -8.39 5.21 -15.43
N GLY A 246 -8.39 3.89 -15.58
CA GLY A 246 -8.98 3.00 -14.61
C GLY A 246 -8.30 3.07 -13.25
N LEU A 247 -6.96 3.19 -13.22
CA LEU A 247 -6.19 3.43 -12.00
C LEU A 247 -6.57 4.75 -11.33
N LEU A 248 -6.68 5.85 -12.08
CA LEU A 248 -7.08 7.14 -11.53
C LEU A 248 -8.48 7.10 -10.92
N ARG A 249 -9.41 6.34 -11.51
CA ARG A 249 -10.75 6.15 -10.96
C ARG A 249 -10.74 5.36 -9.65
N ASP A 250 -9.93 4.30 -9.57
CA ASP A 250 -9.79 3.53 -8.32
C ASP A 250 -9.12 4.34 -7.21
N LEU A 251 -8.20 5.25 -7.56
CA LEU A 251 -7.60 6.18 -6.60
C LEU A 251 -8.62 7.22 -6.11
N ALA A 252 -9.42 7.77 -7.02
CA ALA A 252 -10.48 8.71 -6.67
C ALA A 252 -11.54 8.06 -5.75
N GLN A 253 -11.97 6.84 -6.08
CA GLN A 253 -12.91 6.10 -5.25
C GLN A 253 -12.35 5.84 -3.84
N GLU A 254 -11.08 5.42 -3.72
CA GLU A 254 -10.47 5.25 -2.39
C GLU A 254 -10.46 6.55 -1.59
N GLN A 255 -10.12 7.67 -2.24
CA GLN A 255 -10.12 8.97 -1.58
C GLN A 255 -11.51 9.33 -1.06
N ASP A 256 -12.55 9.11 -1.87
CA ASP A 256 -13.94 9.37 -1.47
C ASP A 256 -14.37 8.49 -0.29
N GLU A 257 -14.03 7.18 -0.30
CA GLU A 257 -14.30 6.26 0.82
C GLU A 257 -13.60 6.72 2.11
N VAL A 258 -12.30 7.02 2.04
CA VAL A 258 -11.51 7.43 3.21
C VAL A 258 -11.99 8.77 3.77
N VAL A 259 -12.32 9.73 2.91
CA VAL A 259 -12.89 11.02 3.34
C VAL A 259 -14.26 10.82 3.96
N GLY A 260 -15.09 9.93 3.40
CA GLY A 260 -16.37 9.53 3.97
C GLY A 260 -16.20 8.99 5.39
N TRP A 261 -15.32 8.01 5.58
CA TRP A 261 -15.04 7.42 6.89
C TRP A 261 -14.49 8.44 7.90
N LEU A 262 -13.64 9.38 7.46
CA LEU A 262 -13.12 10.44 8.31
C LEU A 262 -14.23 11.37 8.78
N ASN A 263 -15.15 11.75 7.90
CA ASN A 263 -16.29 12.60 8.25
C ASN A 263 -17.24 11.89 9.23
N GLU A 264 -17.57 10.62 8.96
CA GLU A 264 -18.37 9.82 9.89
C GLU A 264 -17.71 9.69 11.26
N TRP A 265 -16.39 9.47 11.29
CA TRP A 265 -15.63 9.41 12.53
C TRP A 265 -15.66 10.74 13.28
N ARG A 266 -15.48 11.88 12.60
CA ARG A 266 -15.48 13.23 13.19
C ARG A 266 -16.82 13.57 13.85
N GLU A 267 -17.92 13.24 13.19
CA GLU A 267 -19.28 13.53 13.65
C GLU A 267 -19.73 12.61 14.79
N ARG A 268 -19.20 11.38 14.83
CA ARG A 268 -19.55 10.41 15.87
C ARG A 268 -19.06 10.91 17.23
N ASN A 269 -19.97 10.94 18.22
CA ASN A 269 -19.65 11.23 19.63
C ASN A 269 -18.84 12.51 19.89
N ASP A 270 -18.98 13.53 19.04
CA ASP A 270 -18.16 14.77 19.07
C ASP A 270 -16.65 14.49 19.03
N ASN A 271 -16.24 13.44 18.29
CA ASN A 271 -14.85 13.01 18.20
C ASN A 271 -13.92 14.12 17.71
N GLU A 272 -14.37 15.00 16.81
CA GLU A 272 -13.58 16.16 16.39
C GLU A 272 -13.22 17.08 17.57
N MET A 273 -14.23 17.47 18.37
CA MET A 273 -14.00 18.32 19.55
C MET A 273 -13.13 17.60 20.58
N ARG A 274 -13.36 16.32 20.81
CA ARG A 274 -12.54 15.50 21.73
C ARG A 274 -11.10 15.40 21.25
N TYR A 275 -10.88 15.16 19.97
CA TYR A 275 -9.56 15.04 19.37
C TYR A 275 -8.78 16.36 19.42
N ILE A 276 -9.41 17.47 19.06
CA ILE A 276 -8.79 18.81 19.15
C ILE A 276 -8.45 19.14 20.61
N THR A 277 -9.37 18.87 21.54
CA THR A 277 -9.16 19.12 22.97
C THR A 277 -8.04 18.25 23.52
N ALA A 278 -8.02 16.95 23.19
CA ALA A 278 -6.98 16.02 23.60
C ALA A 278 -5.61 16.39 23.01
N SER A 279 -5.56 16.75 21.73
CA SER A 279 -4.32 17.21 21.08
C SER A 279 -3.79 18.49 21.74
N TYR A 280 -4.68 19.43 22.10
CA TYR A 280 -4.28 20.62 22.83
C TYR A 280 -3.74 20.29 24.22
N ILE A 281 -4.43 19.43 24.97
CA ILE A 281 -3.95 18.94 26.28
C ILE A 281 -2.56 18.29 26.14
N ASP A 282 -2.35 17.44 25.14
CA ASP A 282 -1.07 16.77 24.90
C ASP A 282 0.06 17.78 24.61
N THR A 283 -0.23 18.85 23.85
CA THR A 283 0.75 19.94 23.62
C THR A 283 1.07 20.75 24.89
N LEU A 284 0.15 20.83 25.85
CA LEU A 284 0.40 21.47 27.14
C LEU A 284 1.18 20.55 28.10
N MET A 285 1.02 19.23 27.95
CA MET A 285 1.71 18.23 28.76
C MET A 285 3.15 17.99 28.30
N SER A 286 3.42 18.17 27.02
CA SER A 286 4.72 17.92 26.41
C SER A 286 5.60 19.17 26.38
N ALA A 287 6.88 19.01 26.70
CA ALA A 287 7.89 20.03 26.48
C ALA A 287 8.09 20.28 24.97
N GLY A 288 8.21 21.55 24.58
CA GLY A 288 8.33 21.99 23.19
C GLY A 288 8.69 23.47 23.08
N ASP A 289 8.79 23.99 21.85
CA ASP A 289 9.13 25.41 21.62
C ASP A 289 8.14 26.38 22.29
N ASN A 290 6.86 26.01 22.38
CA ASN A 290 5.85 26.83 23.04
C ASN A 290 6.07 26.90 24.56
N SER A 291 6.34 25.77 25.22
CA SER A 291 6.60 25.76 26.66
C SER A 291 7.95 26.40 26.99
N ALA A 292 8.98 26.21 26.16
CA ALA A 292 10.26 26.90 26.30
C ALA A 292 10.11 28.44 26.24
N ARG A 293 9.32 28.95 25.29
CA ARG A 293 9.02 30.39 25.18
C ARG A 293 8.21 30.91 26.37
N GLN A 294 7.30 30.11 26.92
CA GLN A 294 6.54 30.49 28.11
C GLN A 294 7.43 30.53 29.36
N THR A 295 8.38 29.59 29.49
CA THR A 295 9.35 29.57 30.60
C THR A 295 10.29 30.77 30.53
N ASN A 296 10.94 30.98 29.39
CA ASN A 296 11.88 32.07 29.18
C ASN A 296 11.98 32.42 27.69
N PRO A 297 11.29 33.50 27.24
CA PRO A 297 11.31 33.95 25.84
C PRO A 297 12.70 34.28 25.31
N ASP A 298 13.61 34.68 26.21
CA ASP A 298 14.96 35.16 25.89
C ASP A 298 16.05 34.12 26.15
N SER A 299 15.69 32.87 26.45
CA SER A 299 16.61 31.78 26.80
C SER A 299 17.69 31.54 25.74
N ALA A 300 18.89 31.19 26.22
CA ALA A 300 19.98 30.73 25.37
C ALA A 300 19.59 29.41 24.68
N LEU A 301 18.74 28.60 25.32
CA LEU A 301 18.16 27.41 24.72
C LEU A 301 17.48 27.71 23.38
N LEU A 302 16.67 28.77 23.27
CA LEU A 302 15.99 29.10 22.01
C LEU A 302 16.90 29.77 20.97
N LYS A 303 17.89 30.55 21.43
CA LYS A 303 18.78 31.35 20.57
C LYS A 303 19.96 30.55 20.02
N ASP A 304 20.53 29.66 20.82
CA ASP A 304 21.85 29.05 20.55
C ASP A 304 21.77 27.58 20.10
N THR A 305 20.57 27.05 19.89
CA THR A 305 20.33 25.66 19.47
C THR A 305 19.63 25.56 18.12
N THR A 306 19.91 24.46 17.40
CA THR A 306 19.17 24.10 16.19
C THR A 306 17.84 23.41 16.54
N PRO A 307 16.85 23.36 15.62
CA PRO A 307 15.60 22.64 15.83
C PRO A 307 15.80 21.17 16.23
N GLU A 308 16.77 20.49 15.62
CA GLU A 308 17.12 19.11 15.96
C GLU A 308 17.66 18.98 17.39
N GLN A 309 18.54 19.90 17.79
CA GLN A 309 19.07 19.95 19.16
C GLN A 309 17.97 20.23 20.19
N ARG A 310 17.04 21.14 19.90
CA ARG A 310 15.87 21.39 20.77
C ARG A 310 14.98 20.16 20.90
N GLY A 311 14.73 19.47 19.79
CA GLY A 311 13.98 18.21 19.80
C GLY A 311 14.59 17.20 20.78
N ARG A 312 15.92 17.07 20.83
CA ARG A 312 16.60 16.18 21.80
C ARG A 312 16.47 16.62 23.25
N ILE A 313 16.44 17.93 23.51
CA ILE A 313 16.20 18.46 24.87
C ILE A 313 14.76 18.13 25.29
N TYR A 314 13.77 18.39 24.42
CA TYR A 314 12.37 18.12 24.71
C TYR A 314 12.09 16.62 24.92
N ASP A 315 12.66 15.76 24.08
CA ASP A 315 12.62 14.31 24.24
C ASP A 315 13.07 13.87 25.63
N TYR A 316 14.21 14.40 26.11
CA TYR A 316 14.74 14.09 27.43
C TYR A 316 13.81 14.57 28.55
N ILE A 317 13.32 15.82 28.47
CA ILE A 317 12.42 16.38 29.49
C ILE A 317 11.12 15.56 29.57
N ASN A 318 10.54 15.21 28.42
CA ASN A 318 9.33 14.38 28.35
C ASN A 318 9.58 12.97 28.90
N ALA A 319 10.70 12.33 28.55
CA ALA A 319 11.07 11.01 29.10
C ALA A 319 11.31 11.07 30.63
N ARG A 320 11.87 12.17 31.13
CA ARG A 320 12.08 12.39 32.56
C ARG A 320 10.76 12.61 33.31
N ASN A 321 9.84 13.39 32.74
CA ASN A 321 8.49 13.55 33.28
C ASN A 321 7.75 12.21 33.35
N HIS A 322 7.86 11.40 32.29
CA HIS A 322 7.31 10.05 32.25
C HIS A 322 7.90 9.14 33.34
N TRP A 323 9.23 9.13 33.49
CA TRP A 323 9.91 8.36 34.55
C TRP A 323 9.47 8.80 35.96
N ARG A 324 9.41 10.11 36.23
CA ARG A 324 8.97 10.63 37.54
C ARG A 324 7.54 10.18 37.87
N ARG A 325 6.65 10.20 36.88
CA ARG A 325 5.28 9.70 37.03
C ARG A 325 5.26 8.22 37.41
N GLU A 326 5.94 7.37 36.63
CA GLU A 326 5.99 5.93 36.94
C GLU A 326 6.60 5.68 38.33
N HIS A 327 7.64 6.44 38.69
CA HIS A 327 8.30 6.34 39.99
C HIS A 327 7.36 6.74 41.15
N ASN A 328 6.50 7.75 40.97
CA ASN A 328 5.56 8.21 41.98
C ASN A 328 4.43 7.21 42.28
N ASN A 329 4.17 6.26 41.38
CA ASN A 329 3.18 5.20 41.60
C ASN A 329 3.60 4.15 42.64
N GLY A 330 4.82 4.24 43.18
CA GLY A 330 5.33 3.38 44.23
C GLY A 330 5.70 1.96 43.76
N PRO A 331 6.40 1.18 44.60
CA PRO A 331 6.84 -0.16 44.26
C PRO A 331 5.72 -1.19 44.44
N VAL A 332 5.87 -2.37 43.82
CA VAL A 332 4.91 -3.47 43.92
C VAL A 332 5.41 -4.57 44.87
N PRO A 333 4.52 -5.31 45.55
CA PRO A 333 4.93 -6.43 46.40
C PRO A 333 5.67 -7.49 45.57
N SER A 334 6.82 -7.97 46.05
CA SER A 334 7.59 -9.02 45.35
C SER A 334 6.78 -10.31 45.28
N THR A 335 6.60 -10.86 44.08
CA THR A 335 5.95 -12.16 43.85
C THR A 335 7.00 -13.26 43.76
N THR A 336 6.85 -14.35 44.51
CA THR A 336 7.66 -15.56 44.26
C THR A 336 7.15 -16.28 43.02
N SER A 337 7.98 -17.19 42.47
CA SER A 337 7.87 -17.87 41.17
C SER A 337 6.57 -18.66 40.90
N ALA A 338 5.61 -18.64 41.82
CA ALA A 338 4.32 -19.32 41.71
C ALA A 338 3.10 -18.40 41.96
N GLY A 339 3.25 -17.07 41.84
CA GLY A 339 2.14 -16.12 41.98
C GLY A 339 1.59 -16.00 43.42
N GLN A 340 2.31 -16.51 44.42
CA GLN A 340 1.97 -16.36 45.83
C GLN A 340 2.71 -15.14 46.42
N TYR A 341 2.00 -14.32 47.18
CA TYR A 341 2.58 -13.18 47.89
C TYR A 341 3.55 -13.69 48.97
N SER A 342 4.76 -13.11 49.03
CA SER A 342 5.76 -13.46 50.04
C SER A 342 5.27 -13.11 51.45
N ALA A 343 4.98 -14.13 52.27
CA ALA A 343 4.53 -13.98 53.66
C ALA A 343 5.69 -13.85 54.67
N LEU A 344 6.83 -13.30 54.24
CA LEU A 344 7.95 -12.98 55.13
C LEU A 344 7.66 -11.66 55.87
N ARG A 345 7.95 -11.61 57.18
CA ARG A 345 7.77 -10.41 58.01
C ARG A 345 8.77 -9.35 57.55
N GLY A 346 8.29 -8.45 56.68
CA GLY A 346 9.10 -7.49 55.92
C GLY A 346 8.98 -7.81 54.43
N SER A 347 7.83 -7.49 53.84
CA SER A 347 7.57 -7.69 52.41
C SER A 347 8.68 -7.01 51.59
N THR A 348 9.44 -7.79 50.83
CA THR A 348 10.34 -7.22 49.81
C THR A 348 9.47 -6.55 48.75
N TYR A 349 9.80 -5.31 48.41
CA TYR A 349 9.11 -4.55 47.37
C TYR A 349 10.04 -4.50 46.16
N ASP A 350 9.51 -4.85 44.98
CA ASP A 350 10.27 -4.82 43.74
C ASP A 350 9.94 -3.54 42.94
N GLU A 351 10.96 -3.03 42.23
CA GLU A 351 10.77 -1.95 41.26
C GLU A 351 9.87 -2.46 40.13
N ARG A 352 8.83 -1.68 39.80
CA ARG A 352 7.92 -2.01 38.69
C ARG A 352 8.71 -2.08 37.37
N PRO A 353 8.45 -3.07 36.50
CA PRO A 353 9.08 -3.14 35.18
C PRO A 353 8.93 -1.83 34.38
N GLN A 354 7.79 -1.16 34.49
CA GLN A 354 7.51 0.12 33.81
C GLN A 354 8.47 1.24 34.25
N VAL A 355 8.77 1.34 35.55
CA VAL A 355 9.73 2.33 36.09
C VAL A 355 11.13 2.07 35.54
N ARG A 356 11.52 0.79 35.48
CA ARG A 356 12.82 0.39 34.92
C ARG A 356 12.91 0.73 33.42
N PHE A 357 11.88 0.45 32.63
CA PHE A 357 11.86 0.81 31.20
C PHE A 357 11.88 2.33 31.00
N ALA A 358 11.09 3.07 31.77
CA ALA A 358 11.08 4.53 31.71
C ALA A 358 12.44 5.14 32.09
N ARG A 359 13.15 4.56 33.07
CA ARG A 359 14.52 4.98 33.42
C ARG A 359 15.49 4.76 32.26
N LEU A 360 15.46 3.57 31.66
CA LEU A 360 16.35 3.25 30.52
C LEU A 360 16.09 4.16 29.32
N ASP A 361 14.83 4.46 29.02
CA ASP A 361 14.47 5.40 27.96
C ASP A 361 14.97 6.82 28.26
N MET A 362 14.72 7.32 29.48
CA MET A 362 15.25 8.61 29.94
C MET A 362 16.78 8.70 29.84
N ASP A 363 17.51 7.68 30.30
CA ASP A 363 18.99 7.64 30.25
C ASP A 363 19.49 7.63 28.79
N GLY A 364 18.78 6.91 27.91
CA GLY A 364 19.03 6.90 26.47
C GLY A 364 18.83 8.28 25.84
N LYS A 365 17.71 8.94 26.13
CA LYS A 365 17.40 10.29 25.64
C LYS A 365 18.36 11.34 26.19
N TYR A 366 18.76 11.24 27.45
CA TYR A 366 19.79 12.09 28.05
C TYR A 366 21.12 11.98 27.29
N SER A 367 21.55 10.74 27.02
CA SER A 367 22.78 10.48 26.28
C SER A 367 22.73 11.07 24.86
N GLN A 368 21.59 10.91 24.16
CA GLN A 368 21.38 11.50 22.83
C GLN A 368 21.41 13.03 22.86
N MET A 369 20.79 13.65 23.88
CA MET A 369 20.81 15.11 24.08
C MET A 369 22.25 15.62 24.29
N VAL A 370 23.00 15.01 25.21
CA VAL A 370 24.40 15.41 25.49
C VAL A 370 25.29 15.24 24.27
N LEU A 371 25.10 14.16 23.49
CA LEU A 371 25.82 13.95 22.23
C LEU A 371 25.48 15.02 21.18
N ALA A 372 24.19 15.37 21.04
CA ALA A 372 23.74 16.34 20.05
C ALA A 372 24.16 17.78 20.38
N LEU A 373 24.19 18.15 21.67
CA LEU A 373 24.62 19.47 22.12
C LEU A 373 26.15 19.58 22.21
N GLY A 374 26.82 18.49 22.60
CA GLY A 374 28.20 18.51 23.06
C GLY A 374 28.32 19.05 24.49
N LYS A 375 29.35 18.61 25.21
CA LYS A 375 29.61 19.00 26.62
C LYS A 375 29.57 20.51 26.89
N PRO A 376 30.27 21.38 26.13
CA PRO A 376 30.33 22.81 26.47
C PRO A 376 28.98 23.50 26.30
N ARG A 377 28.18 23.12 25.30
CA ARG A 377 26.86 23.70 25.06
C ARG A 377 25.82 23.15 26.05
N HIS A 378 25.89 21.86 26.39
CA HIS A 378 25.05 21.29 27.43
C HIS A 378 25.29 21.97 28.79
N GLU A 379 26.54 22.25 29.17
CA GLU A 379 26.86 22.99 30.39
C GLU A 379 26.34 24.43 30.35
N ALA A 380 26.46 25.12 29.21
CA ALA A 380 25.95 26.48 29.04
C ALA A 380 24.42 26.58 29.10
N LEU A 381 23.71 25.55 28.63
CA LEU A 381 22.25 25.50 28.59
C LEU A 381 21.61 24.86 29.83
N LYS A 382 22.43 24.41 30.79
CA LYS A 382 21.95 23.62 31.93
C LYS A 382 20.85 24.34 32.71
N ASP A 383 21.05 25.62 33.03
CA ASP A 383 20.09 26.41 33.81
C ASP A 383 18.76 26.60 33.06
N ASP A 384 18.81 26.78 31.73
CA ASP A 384 17.60 26.89 30.89
C ASP A 384 16.86 25.54 30.81
N ILE A 385 17.58 24.42 30.74
CA ILE A 385 17.01 23.06 30.73
C ILE A 385 16.36 22.75 32.08
N ASP A 386 17.04 23.04 33.18
CA ASP A 386 16.55 22.83 34.55
C ASP A 386 15.31 23.70 34.80
N ALA A 387 15.32 24.97 34.37
CA ALA A 387 14.15 25.86 34.48
C ALA A 387 12.95 25.38 33.65
N LEU A 388 13.20 24.84 32.45
CA LEU A 388 12.14 24.26 31.61
C LEU A 388 11.57 22.99 32.23
N GLU A 389 12.40 22.16 32.85
CA GLU A 389 11.97 20.98 33.58
C GLU A 389 11.12 21.34 34.80
N GLU A 390 11.55 22.30 35.61
CA GLU A 390 10.81 22.76 36.78
C GLU A 390 9.45 23.34 36.38
N ASN A 391 9.41 24.17 35.33
CA ASN A 391 8.15 24.70 34.81
C ASN A 391 7.24 23.57 34.29
N SER A 392 7.79 22.63 33.52
CA SER A 392 7.05 21.48 33.02
C SER A 392 6.44 20.65 34.16
N GLN A 393 7.19 20.40 35.24
CA GLN A 393 6.67 19.70 36.41
C GLN A 393 5.63 20.50 37.17
N GLY A 394 5.82 21.80 37.31
CA GLY A 394 4.87 22.70 37.93
C GLY A 394 3.54 22.75 37.18
N ILE A 395 3.57 22.74 35.85
CA ILE A 395 2.37 22.69 35.00
C ILE A 395 1.67 21.33 35.12
N LEU A 396 2.43 20.24 35.06
CA LEU A 396 1.89 18.87 35.07
C LEU A 396 1.27 18.49 36.42
N ASN A 397 1.92 18.82 37.54
CA ASN A 397 1.51 18.42 38.89
C ASN A 397 0.89 19.56 39.73
N GLY A 398 0.93 20.80 39.23
CA GLY A 398 0.51 21.99 39.97
C GLY A 398 1.67 22.61 40.77
N VAL A 399 1.65 23.94 40.93
CA VAL A 399 2.64 24.69 41.72
C VAL A 399 2.07 25.01 43.12
N GLY A 400 2.42 24.20 44.13
CA GLY A 400 2.13 24.47 45.54
C GLY A 400 1.00 23.63 46.17
N LEU A 401 0.71 23.88 47.46
CA LEU A 401 -0.36 23.20 48.21
C LEU A 401 -1.73 23.69 47.72
N GLY A 402 -2.46 22.85 46.97
CA GLY A 402 -3.86 23.05 46.60
C GLY A 402 -4.13 23.46 45.14
N SER A 403 -3.09 23.67 44.33
CA SER A 403 -3.23 23.86 42.87
C SER A 403 -3.31 22.52 42.15
N ARG A 404 -4.31 22.34 41.28
CA ARG A 404 -4.40 21.16 40.40
C ARG A 404 -3.51 21.33 39.18
N GLY A 405 -2.64 20.35 38.93
CA GLY A 405 -1.86 20.27 37.68
C GLY A 405 -2.69 19.74 36.51
N ILE A 406 -2.13 19.75 35.30
CA ILE A 406 -2.81 19.17 34.14
C ILE A 406 -3.21 17.72 34.40
N TYR A 407 -2.35 16.90 35.01
CA TYR A 407 -2.65 15.50 35.31
C TYR A 407 -3.92 15.32 36.15
N ASP A 408 -4.14 16.20 37.12
CA ASP A 408 -5.34 16.19 37.97
C ASP A 408 -6.59 16.66 37.20
N LEU A 409 -6.44 17.70 36.36
CA LEU A 409 -7.54 18.29 35.61
C LEU A 409 -8.10 17.33 34.56
N VAL A 410 -7.23 16.56 33.92
CA VAL A 410 -7.59 15.63 32.84
C VAL A 410 -7.82 14.20 33.35
N ARG A 411 -7.67 13.96 34.66
CA ARG A 411 -7.74 12.63 35.28
C ARG A 411 -6.88 11.63 34.51
N HIS A 412 -5.62 12.01 34.29
CA HIS A 412 -4.73 11.32 33.35
C HIS A 412 -4.59 9.82 33.63
N GLU A 413 -4.63 9.41 34.90
CA GLU A 413 -4.62 7.98 35.28
C GLU A 413 -5.85 7.22 34.77
N GLU A 414 -7.04 7.82 34.82
CA GLU A 414 -8.28 7.22 34.31
C GLU A 414 -8.22 7.09 32.78
N MET A 415 -7.60 8.06 32.09
CA MET A 415 -7.42 8.01 30.63
C MET A 415 -6.43 6.93 30.18
N GLN A 416 -5.37 6.65 30.94
CA GLN A 416 -4.35 5.64 30.59
C GLN A 416 -4.80 4.20 30.89
N ALA A 417 -5.86 4.02 31.67
CA ALA A 417 -6.41 2.71 32.01
C ALA A 417 -7.39 2.16 30.96
N TYR A 418 -7.86 3.02 30.04
CA TYR A 418 -8.65 2.67 28.85
C TYR A 418 -7.75 2.45 27.65
#